data_AF-A0A2M8T8V7-F1
#
_entry.id   AF-A0A2M8T8V7-F1
#
_cell.length_a   1.000
_cell.length_b   1.000
_cell.length_c   1.000
_cell.angle_alpha   90.00
_cell.angle_beta   90.00
_cell.angle_gamma   90.00
#
_symmetry.space_group_name_H-M   'P 1'
#
loop_
_entity.id
_entity.type
_entity.pdbx_description
1 polymer ?
#
loop_
_entity_poly.entity_id
_entity_poly.type
_entity_poly.pdbx_seq_one_letter_code
_entity_poly.pdbx_strand_id
1 'polypeptide(L)'
;MKRNVVALVIVVCLVIVVGIGIGRTKHNAGTKKPNTVGIGKQNTVKKAPIKNSNTAAAKEENKNQNAETKVSNNEVGGMNFKISNASGKPNENVSVNINIDNLNKNVISGCQFNLTYDKNILEVASVSAGNILNDSKDNFEYKTDNGNGKIAFLYADGSKGEQLINKDGAFATVNFKIKDGSKKGKTEITFSGDKSLYNKDLKKVNVNFQNGSINVK
;
A
#
# COMPACT_ATOMS: atom_id res chain seq x y z
N MET A 1 52.17 1.80 -4.81
CA MET A 1 51.55 0.67 -4.07
C MET A 1 50.59 -0.05 -5.01
N LYS A 2 50.58 -1.38 -4.93
CA LYS A 2 49.98 -2.31 -5.89
C LYS A 2 48.44 -2.34 -5.76
N ARG A 3 47.78 -2.53 -6.90
CA ARG A 3 46.34 -2.71 -7.09
C ARG A 3 45.87 -4.03 -6.47
N ASN A 4 44.78 -4.03 -5.71
CA ASN A 4 44.01 -5.23 -5.40
C ASN A 4 42.58 -5.07 -5.94
N VAL A 5 42.37 -5.63 -7.12
CA VAL A 5 41.07 -5.92 -7.72
C VAL A 5 40.59 -7.21 -7.07
N VAL A 6 39.47 -7.19 -6.34
CA VAL A 6 38.80 -8.42 -5.91
C VAL A 6 37.56 -8.59 -6.78
N ALA A 7 37.68 -9.51 -7.73
CA ALA A 7 36.59 -9.99 -8.56
C ALA A 7 35.63 -10.83 -7.69
N LEU A 8 34.39 -10.38 -7.55
CA LEU A 8 33.32 -11.12 -6.89
C LEU A 8 32.79 -12.18 -7.87
N VAL A 9 33.16 -13.43 -7.64
CA VAL A 9 32.67 -14.61 -8.37
C VAL A 9 31.23 -14.88 -7.93
N ILE A 10 30.26 -14.57 -8.80
CA ILE A 10 28.85 -14.94 -8.62
C ILE A 10 28.72 -16.40 -9.08
N VAL A 11 28.60 -17.32 -8.12
CA VAL A 11 28.24 -18.71 -8.40
C VAL A 11 26.73 -18.79 -8.63
N VAL A 12 26.34 -18.94 -9.90
CA VAL A 12 24.99 -19.27 -10.33
C VAL A 12 24.83 -20.80 -10.24
N CYS A 13 23.99 -21.28 -9.32
CA CYS A 13 23.51 -22.67 -9.35
C CYS A 13 22.06 -22.69 -9.85
N LEU A 14 21.86 -23.20 -11.07
CA LEU A 14 20.55 -23.48 -11.68
C LEU A 14 20.30 -25.00 -11.66
N VAL A 15 19.05 -25.36 -11.34
CA VAL A 15 18.29 -26.61 -11.58
C VAL A 15 18.79 -27.90 -10.92
N ILE A 16 17.92 -28.75 -10.37
CA ILE A 16 17.00 -29.61 -11.14
C ILE A 16 15.73 -29.94 -10.33
N VAL A 17 14.57 -29.80 -10.99
CA VAL A 17 13.30 -30.43 -10.61
C VAL A 17 13.28 -31.86 -11.15
N VAL A 18 13.15 -32.86 -10.29
CA VAL A 18 12.62 -34.18 -10.66
C VAL A 18 11.56 -34.56 -9.63
N GLY A 19 10.34 -34.73 -10.10
CA GLY A 19 9.25 -35.30 -9.32
C GLY A 19 9.35 -36.82 -9.29
N ILE A 20 9.15 -37.40 -8.11
CA ILE A 20 8.57 -38.74 -7.93
C ILE A 20 7.62 -38.63 -6.74
N GLY A 21 6.33 -38.89 -6.99
CA GLY A 21 5.31 -38.93 -5.94
C GLY A 21 5.36 -40.24 -5.14
N ILE A 22 4.74 -40.21 -3.96
CA ILE A 22 3.75 -41.17 -3.42
C ILE A 22 3.57 -40.82 -1.93
N GLY A 23 2.31 -40.64 -1.51
CA GLY A 23 1.97 -40.47 -0.09
C GLY A 23 0.65 -39.76 0.15
N ARG A 24 -0.47 -40.33 -0.30
CA ARG A 24 -1.82 -39.90 0.10
C ARG A 24 -2.08 -40.36 1.54
N THR A 25 -2.32 -39.45 2.47
CA THR A 25 -3.08 -39.74 3.70
C THR A 25 -4.45 -39.10 3.59
N LYS A 26 -5.48 -39.94 3.70
CA LYS A 26 -6.89 -39.54 3.71
C LYS A 26 -7.18 -38.80 5.01
N HIS A 27 -7.75 -37.60 4.95
CA HIS A 27 -8.52 -37.07 6.06
C HIS A 27 -9.97 -36.88 5.65
N ASN A 28 -10.82 -37.40 6.53
CA ASN A 28 -12.19 -37.80 6.35
C ASN A 28 -13.13 -36.58 6.33
N ALA A 29 -14.14 -36.63 5.45
CA ALA A 29 -15.21 -35.64 5.38
C ALA A 29 -16.22 -35.87 6.52
N GLY A 30 -16.34 -34.89 7.41
CA GLY A 30 -17.39 -34.84 8.42
C GLY A 30 -18.29 -33.63 8.18
N THR A 31 -19.38 -33.83 7.44
CA THR A 31 -20.44 -32.84 7.24
C THR A 31 -21.24 -32.65 8.52
N LYS A 32 -21.18 -31.46 9.15
CA LYS A 32 -22.17 -31.05 10.16
C LYS A 32 -23.28 -30.23 9.51
N LYS A 33 -24.47 -30.84 9.48
CA LYS A 33 -25.77 -30.27 9.11
C LYS A 33 -26.20 -29.21 10.13
N PRO A 34 -26.85 -28.10 9.73
CA PRO A 34 -27.44 -27.13 10.66
C PRO A 34 -28.70 -27.70 11.33
N ASN A 35 -28.84 -27.44 12.63
CA ASN A 35 -29.99 -27.80 13.45
C ASN A 35 -31.24 -26.99 13.05
N THR A 36 -32.36 -27.70 12.96
CA THR A 36 -33.71 -27.15 12.78
C THR A 36 -34.48 -27.33 14.10
N VAL A 37 -35.01 -26.24 14.64
CA VAL A 37 -36.03 -26.17 15.71
C VAL A 37 -36.83 -24.91 15.38
N GLY A 38 -38.15 -24.81 15.33
CA GLY A 38 -39.29 -25.67 15.62
C GLY A 38 -40.49 -24.70 15.61
N ILE A 39 -41.58 -25.04 14.89
CA ILE A 39 -42.75 -24.19 14.66
C ILE A 39 -43.58 -24.05 15.95
N GLY A 40 -44.01 -22.83 16.29
CA GLY A 40 -44.90 -22.54 17.42
C GLY A 40 -45.75 -21.27 17.22
N LYS A 41 -46.92 -21.48 16.61
CA LYS A 41 -48.23 -20.78 16.66
C LYS A 41 -48.35 -19.27 16.98
N GLN A 42 -49.18 -18.67 16.11
CA GLN A 42 -49.89 -17.39 16.12
C GLN A 42 -50.47 -16.97 17.49
N ASN A 43 -50.52 -15.66 17.72
CA ASN A 43 -51.73 -15.06 18.28
C ASN A 43 -52.03 -13.67 17.72
N THR A 44 -53.27 -13.56 17.25
CA THR A 44 -53.97 -12.44 16.62
C THR A 44 -54.47 -11.42 17.65
N VAL A 45 -54.36 -10.11 17.37
CA VAL A 45 -55.34 -9.13 17.87
C VAL A 45 -55.62 -8.03 16.83
N LYS A 46 -56.80 -8.19 16.23
CA LYS A 46 -57.86 -7.21 15.88
C LYS A 46 -57.49 -5.83 15.32
N LYS A 47 -57.93 -5.63 14.07
CA LYS A 47 -58.18 -4.34 13.40
C LYS A 47 -59.66 -3.98 13.54
N ALA A 48 -59.96 -2.74 13.93
CA ALA A 48 -61.24 -2.06 13.69
C ALA A 48 -61.01 -0.53 13.67
N PRO A 49 -61.84 0.24 12.94
CA PRO A 49 -61.36 1.34 12.08
C PRO A 49 -61.78 2.73 12.55
N ILE A 50 -61.00 3.79 12.28
CA ILE A 50 -61.50 5.17 12.36
C ILE A 50 -60.98 6.05 11.21
N LYS A 51 -61.93 6.84 10.69
CA LYS A 51 -62.03 7.68 9.49
C LYS A 51 -60.95 8.74 9.29
N ASN A 52 -60.76 9.04 8.01
CA ASN A 52 -60.03 10.16 7.46
C ASN A 52 -60.88 11.45 7.52
N SER A 53 -60.30 12.55 7.99
CA SER A 53 -60.76 13.92 7.70
C SER A 53 -59.58 14.88 7.81
N ASN A 54 -59.20 15.48 6.68
CA ASN A 54 -58.20 16.54 6.56
C ASN A 54 -58.61 17.77 7.37
N THR A 55 -57.64 18.49 7.97
CA THR A 55 -57.43 19.95 7.83
C THR A 55 -56.15 20.41 8.57
N ALA A 56 -55.36 21.21 7.85
CA ALA A 56 -54.39 22.25 8.26
C ALA A 56 -53.10 21.92 9.06
N ALA A 57 -52.00 22.11 8.33
CA ALA A 57 -50.84 22.94 8.67
C ALA A 57 -50.18 22.78 10.06
N ALA A 58 -49.13 21.96 10.10
CA ALA A 58 -47.97 22.21 10.95
C ALA A 58 -46.71 21.63 10.29
N LYS A 59 -45.65 22.41 10.40
CA LYS A 59 -44.35 22.30 9.76
C LYS A 59 -43.43 21.52 10.70
N GLU A 60 -43.04 20.30 10.35
CA GLU A 60 -41.82 19.67 10.89
C GLU A 60 -41.39 18.50 9.99
N GLU A 61 -40.23 18.65 9.37
CA GLU A 61 -39.59 17.66 8.50
C GLU A 61 -39.07 16.48 9.33
N ASN A 62 -39.50 15.27 8.96
CA ASN A 62 -39.01 14.04 9.55
C ASN A 62 -37.75 13.56 8.82
N LYS A 63 -36.67 13.42 9.59
CA LYS A 63 -35.33 12.94 9.23
C LYS A 63 -35.39 11.64 8.41
N ASN A 64 -35.04 11.70 7.13
CA ASN A 64 -34.58 10.52 6.40
C ASN A 64 -33.05 10.48 6.46
N GLN A 65 -32.51 9.52 7.21
CA GLN A 65 -31.11 9.15 7.20
C GLN A 65 -30.81 8.40 5.90
N ASN A 66 -30.08 9.03 4.99
CA ASN A 66 -28.95 8.42 4.27
C ASN A 66 -28.35 9.46 3.31
N ALA A 67 -27.34 10.18 3.77
CA ALA A 67 -26.44 10.91 2.90
C ALA A 67 -25.07 10.89 3.57
N GLU A 68 -24.12 10.16 2.98
CA GLU A 68 -22.71 10.30 3.25
C GLU A 68 -22.35 11.77 3.04
N THR A 69 -22.30 12.51 4.15
CA THR A 69 -21.88 13.90 4.12
C THR A 69 -20.39 13.88 3.89
N LYS A 70 -19.99 14.16 2.66
CA LYS A 70 -18.62 14.54 2.33
C LYS A 70 -18.31 15.84 3.05
N VAL A 71 -17.86 15.73 4.30
CA VAL A 71 -17.31 16.88 5.04
C VAL A 71 -16.00 17.24 4.36
N SER A 72 -16.05 18.31 3.57
CA SER A 72 -14.86 19.01 3.09
C SER A 72 -14.20 19.71 4.28
N ASN A 73 -13.34 18.99 4.99
CA ASN A 73 -12.36 19.63 5.85
C ASN A 73 -11.35 20.35 4.95
N ASN A 74 -11.47 21.68 4.87
CA ASN A 74 -10.36 22.54 4.51
C ASN A 74 -9.29 22.40 5.60
N GLU A 75 -8.49 21.34 5.53
CA GLU A 75 -7.19 21.31 6.18
C GLU A 75 -6.19 22.03 5.27
N VAL A 76 -5.44 22.95 5.86
CA VAL A 76 -4.24 23.54 5.30
C VAL A 76 -3.31 22.39 4.86
N GLY A 77 -3.34 22.09 3.56
CA GLY A 77 -2.53 21.13 2.80
C GLY A 77 -2.00 19.91 3.54
N GLY A 78 -2.81 18.85 3.67
CA GLY A 78 -2.40 17.58 4.31
C GLY A 78 -1.08 16.99 3.80
N MET A 79 -0.40 16.21 4.67
CA MET A 79 0.87 15.54 4.35
C MET A 79 0.70 14.65 3.12
N ASN A 80 1.68 14.71 2.22
CA ASN A 80 1.68 13.89 1.02
C ASN A 80 2.84 12.90 1.04
N PHE A 81 2.57 11.70 0.55
CA PHE A 81 3.59 10.70 0.29
C PHE A 81 3.52 10.31 -1.18
N LYS A 82 4.49 10.77 -1.96
CA LYS A 82 4.39 10.83 -3.42
C LYS A 82 5.50 10.06 -4.09
N ILE A 83 5.18 9.42 -5.19
CA ILE A 83 6.15 8.79 -6.08
C ILE A 83 6.40 9.74 -7.25
N SER A 84 7.65 10.08 -7.53
CA SER A 84 8.00 10.99 -8.62
C SER A 84 7.73 10.37 -9.98
N ASN A 85 7.58 11.23 -11.00
CA ASN A 85 7.59 10.78 -12.39
C ASN A 85 9.02 10.75 -12.94
N ALA A 86 9.28 9.86 -13.89
CA ALA A 86 10.53 9.80 -14.62
C ALA A 86 10.29 9.46 -16.10
N SER A 87 11.35 9.51 -16.91
CA SER A 87 11.29 9.12 -18.32
C SER A 87 12.63 8.58 -18.78
N GLY A 88 12.61 7.59 -19.68
CA GLY A 88 13.82 6.98 -20.24
C GLY A 88 13.51 6.15 -21.46
N LYS A 89 14.55 5.62 -22.10
CA LYS A 89 14.46 4.70 -23.24
C LYS A 89 14.59 3.24 -22.77
N PRO A 90 14.17 2.26 -23.58
CA PRO A 90 14.50 0.85 -23.33
C PRO A 90 16.01 0.66 -23.05
N ASN A 91 16.32 -0.24 -22.13
CA ASN A 91 17.66 -0.52 -21.58
C ASN A 91 18.30 0.57 -20.69
N GLU A 92 17.67 1.72 -20.47
CA GLU A 92 18.15 2.72 -19.52
C GLU A 92 17.70 2.42 -18.09
N ASN A 93 18.51 2.87 -17.12
CA ASN A 93 18.09 2.97 -15.74
C ASN A 93 17.49 4.36 -15.48
N VAL A 94 16.34 4.40 -14.80
CA VAL A 94 15.65 5.63 -14.40
C VAL A 94 15.38 5.61 -12.90
N SER A 95 15.61 6.74 -12.25
CA SER A 95 15.38 6.91 -10.82
C SER A 95 14.00 7.49 -10.54
N VAL A 96 13.30 6.90 -9.57
CA VAL A 96 12.04 7.38 -9.05
C VAL A 96 12.17 7.56 -7.54
N ASN A 97 11.84 8.76 -7.06
CA ASN A 97 11.90 9.11 -5.64
C ASN A 97 10.54 8.93 -4.99
N ILE A 98 10.54 8.38 -3.78
CA ILE A 98 9.39 8.35 -2.90
C ILE A 98 9.61 9.48 -1.89
N ASN A 99 8.78 10.51 -1.91
CA ASN A 99 8.96 11.74 -1.16
C ASN A 99 7.88 11.91 -0.09
N ILE A 100 8.28 12.45 1.06
CA ILE A 100 7.36 13.06 2.02
C ILE A 100 7.39 14.57 1.81
N ASP A 101 6.23 15.15 1.49
CA ASP A 101 6.04 16.60 1.34
C ASP A 101 4.99 17.09 2.35
N ASN A 102 5.13 18.34 2.79
CA ASN A 102 4.23 18.99 3.73
C ASN A 102 4.11 18.18 5.03
N LEU A 103 5.24 17.89 5.69
CA LEU A 103 5.22 17.11 6.93
C LEU A 103 4.33 17.76 8.02
N ASN A 104 4.10 19.08 7.95
CA ASN A 104 3.14 19.81 8.79
C ASN A 104 3.35 19.56 10.30
N LYS A 105 4.59 19.67 10.77
CA LYS A 105 5.01 19.42 12.17
C LYS A 105 4.79 17.98 12.66
N ASN A 106 4.33 17.06 11.82
CA ASN A 106 4.37 15.64 12.17
C ASN A 106 5.84 15.21 12.31
N VAL A 107 6.05 14.22 13.15
CA VAL A 107 7.35 13.56 13.32
C VAL A 107 7.08 12.08 13.18
N ILE A 108 7.64 11.46 12.14
CA ILE A 108 7.32 10.08 11.75
C ILE A 108 8.31 9.13 12.40
N SER A 109 7.78 8.11 13.07
CA SER A 109 8.54 7.04 13.73
C SER A 109 8.61 5.77 12.90
N GLY A 110 7.67 5.58 11.97
CA GLY A 110 7.62 4.35 11.20
C GLY A 110 6.66 4.44 10.03
N CYS A 111 6.91 3.61 9.02
CA CYS A 111 5.98 3.38 7.93
C CYS A 111 6.11 1.97 7.36
N GLN A 112 5.02 1.49 6.78
CA GLN A 112 5.02 0.32 5.93
C GLN A 112 4.14 0.59 4.72
N PHE A 113 4.59 0.16 3.55
CA PHE A 113 3.82 0.25 2.31
C PHE A 113 4.39 -0.68 1.25
N ASN A 114 3.59 -0.96 0.24
CA ASN A 114 4.03 -1.70 -0.94
C ASN A 114 3.89 -0.85 -2.19
N LEU A 115 4.78 -1.06 -3.15
CA LEU A 115 4.66 -0.56 -4.52
C LEU A 115 4.40 -1.71 -5.49
N THR A 116 3.58 -1.44 -6.50
CA THR A 116 3.45 -2.31 -7.67
C THR A 116 3.80 -1.56 -8.95
N TYR A 117 4.33 -2.31 -9.93
CA TYR A 117 4.72 -1.81 -11.25
C TYR A 117 4.53 -2.89 -12.31
N ASP A 118 4.52 -2.50 -13.60
CA ASP A 118 4.45 -3.49 -14.70
C ASP A 118 5.80 -4.19 -14.87
N LYS A 119 5.87 -5.43 -14.39
CA LYS A 119 7.06 -6.29 -14.50
C LYS A 119 7.45 -6.65 -15.92
N ASN A 120 6.59 -6.47 -16.92
CA ASN A 120 6.93 -6.73 -18.31
C ASN A 120 7.66 -5.53 -18.94
N ILE A 121 7.55 -4.34 -18.34
CA ILE A 121 8.18 -3.10 -18.80
C ILE A 121 9.37 -2.73 -17.92
N LEU A 122 9.29 -2.97 -16.61
CA LEU A 122 10.27 -2.51 -15.65
C LEU A 122 10.85 -3.66 -14.83
N GLU A 123 12.06 -3.45 -14.35
CA GLU A 123 12.75 -4.29 -13.38
C GLU A 123 13.41 -3.40 -12.33
N VAL A 124 13.32 -3.75 -11.04
CA VAL A 124 14.05 -2.99 -10.02
C VAL A 124 15.52 -3.38 -10.07
N ALA A 125 16.38 -2.41 -10.37
CA ALA A 125 17.83 -2.56 -10.38
C ALA A 125 18.43 -2.32 -9.00
N SER A 126 17.94 -1.31 -8.27
CA SER A 126 18.33 -1.05 -6.88
C SER A 126 17.32 -0.19 -6.14
N VAL A 127 17.38 -0.25 -4.81
CA VAL A 127 16.68 0.66 -3.90
C VAL A 127 17.71 1.24 -2.95
N SER A 128 17.66 2.55 -2.72
CA SER A 128 18.49 3.23 -1.74
C SER A 128 17.65 4.06 -0.79
N ALA A 129 18.12 4.18 0.44
CA ALA A 129 17.57 5.11 1.42
C ALA A 129 17.66 6.54 0.92
N GLY A 130 16.64 7.34 1.21
CA GLY A 130 16.60 8.74 0.87
C GLY A 130 17.25 9.63 1.94
N ASN A 131 17.38 10.91 1.62
CA ASN A 131 18.15 11.89 2.42
C ASN A 131 17.47 12.32 3.73
N ILE A 132 16.23 11.88 3.98
CA ILE A 132 15.50 12.19 5.21
C ILE A 132 15.66 11.13 6.31
N LEU A 133 16.33 10.02 6.02
CA LEU A 133 16.62 8.98 7.00
C LEU A 133 17.96 9.27 7.68
N ASN A 134 17.94 9.56 9.00
CA ASN A 134 19.16 9.92 9.75
C ASN A 134 20.10 8.72 9.94
N ASP A 135 19.56 7.51 10.06
CA ASP A 135 20.28 6.25 10.00
C ASP A 135 19.41 5.22 9.27
N SER A 136 19.83 4.88 8.06
CA SER A 136 19.08 3.96 7.21
C SER A 136 19.56 2.52 7.32
N LYS A 137 20.69 2.24 7.97
CA LYS A 137 21.27 0.90 7.94
C LYS A 137 20.45 -0.09 8.76
N ASP A 138 19.95 0.36 9.90
CA ASP A 138 19.28 -0.51 10.87
C ASP A 138 17.75 -0.32 10.90
N ASN A 139 17.24 0.77 10.31
CA ASN A 139 15.82 1.13 10.38
C ASN A 139 15.07 1.10 9.04
N PHE A 140 15.76 0.93 7.92
CA PHE A 140 15.13 0.94 6.59
C PHE A 140 15.32 -0.41 5.90
N GLU A 141 14.21 -1.12 5.76
CA GLU A 141 14.16 -2.41 5.08
C GLU A 141 13.31 -2.32 3.82
N TYR A 142 13.71 -3.10 2.83
CA TYR A 142 12.91 -3.30 1.64
C TYR A 142 13.07 -4.73 1.11
N LYS A 143 12.08 -5.19 0.35
CA LYS A 143 12.15 -6.45 -0.39
C LYS A 143 11.60 -6.25 -1.79
N THR A 144 12.39 -6.59 -2.80
CA THR A 144 11.96 -6.56 -4.20
C THR A 144 11.49 -7.95 -4.65
N ASP A 145 10.49 -7.96 -5.52
CA ASP A 145 10.03 -9.15 -6.23
C ASP A 145 9.79 -8.77 -7.70
N ASN A 146 10.88 -8.84 -8.48
CA ASN A 146 10.85 -8.56 -9.92
C ASN A 146 9.97 -9.56 -10.70
N GLY A 147 9.74 -10.76 -10.16
CA GLY A 147 8.89 -11.78 -10.77
C GLY A 147 7.40 -11.44 -10.71
N ASN A 148 6.99 -10.66 -9.71
CA ASN A 148 5.60 -10.23 -9.51
C ASN A 148 5.38 -8.72 -9.64
N GLY A 149 6.43 -7.94 -9.90
CA GLY A 149 6.31 -6.49 -10.06
C GLY A 149 6.01 -5.77 -8.75
N LYS A 150 6.65 -6.18 -7.64
CA LYS A 150 6.35 -5.67 -6.30
C LYS A 150 7.60 -5.21 -5.56
N ILE A 151 7.42 -4.24 -4.67
CA ILE A 151 8.41 -3.83 -3.68
C ILE A 151 7.69 -3.63 -2.35
N ALA A 152 8.17 -4.24 -1.27
CA ALA A 152 7.72 -3.96 0.09
C ALA A 152 8.74 -3.06 0.79
N PHE A 153 8.27 -2.09 1.56
CA PHE A 153 9.09 -1.19 2.37
C PHE A 153 8.62 -1.22 3.82
N LEU A 154 9.61 -1.21 4.73
CA LEU A 154 9.41 -1.01 6.15
C LEU A 154 10.44 0.00 6.64
N TYR A 155 9.97 0.97 7.41
CA TYR A 155 10.83 1.81 8.22
C TYR A 155 10.31 1.85 9.65
N ALA A 156 11.18 1.70 10.63
CA ALA A 156 10.86 1.80 12.04
C ALA A 156 12.04 2.40 12.81
N ASP A 157 11.80 3.45 13.58
CA ASP A 157 12.79 4.02 14.49
C ASP A 157 13.05 3.07 15.67
N GLY A 158 14.19 2.38 15.63
CA GLY A 158 14.67 1.51 16.71
C GLY A 158 15.40 2.24 17.84
N SER A 159 15.73 3.52 17.70
CA SER A 159 16.65 4.25 18.59
C SER A 159 15.96 5.05 19.69
N LYS A 160 14.73 4.66 20.08
CA LYS A 160 13.92 5.37 21.10
C LYS A 160 13.70 6.87 20.78
N GLY A 161 13.63 7.24 19.50
CA GLY A 161 13.28 8.59 19.07
C GLY A 161 14.42 9.43 18.49
N GLU A 162 15.65 8.89 18.40
CA GLU A 162 16.78 9.66 17.85
C GLU A 162 16.81 9.65 16.31
N GLN A 163 16.12 8.68 15.68
CA GLN A 163 16.19 8.48 14.24
C GLN A 163 14.90 8.87 13.50
N LEU A 164 13.94 9.49 14.21
CA LEU A 164 12.69 10.03 13.68
C LEU A 164 12.86 10.89 12.42
N ILE A 165 11.92 10.76 11.49
CA ILE A 165 11.84 11.60 10.29
C ILE A 165 11.06 12.89 10.64
N ASN A 166 11.73 14.03 10.54
CA ASN A 166 11.20 15.34 10.95
C ASN A 166 11.37 16.44 9.88
N LYS A 167 11.69 16.08 8.64
CA LYS A 167 11.86 16.99 7.50
C LYS A 167 11.27 16.40 6.22
N ASP A 168 10.85 17.27 5.32
CA ASP A 168 10.44 16.93 3.95
C ASP A 168 11.63 16.41 3.14
N GLY A 169 11.36 15.60 2.13
CA GLY A 169 12.36 15.13 1.17
C GLY A 169 12.18 13.68 0.74
N ALA A 170 13.25 13.11 0.17
CA ALA A 170 13.24 11.75 -0.32
C ALA A 170 13.33 10.77 0.85
N PHE A 171 12.31 9.92 0.97
CA PHE A 171 12.28 8.75 1.86
C PHE A 171 13.12 7.60 1.29
N ALA A 172 12.97 7.32 -0.01
CA ALA A 172 13.74 6.31 -0.72
C ALA A 172 13.82 6.62 -2.22
N THR A 173 14.83 6.08 -2.89
CA THR A 173 14.98 6.14 -4.35
C THR A 173 14.97 4.72 -4.90
N VAL A 174 14.12 4.47 -5.90
CA VAL A 174 14.08 3.21 -6.64
C VAL A 174 14.65 3.45 -8.03
N ASN A 175 15.69 2.71 -8.38
CA ASN A 175 16.22 2.69 -9.73
C ASN A 175 15.58 1.53 -10.50
N PHE A 176 14.79 1.86 -11.50
CA PHE A 176 14.20 0.90 -12.43
C PHE A 176 15.04 0.81 -13.69
N LYS A 177 15.29 -0.41 -14.15
CA LYS A 177 15.69 -0.66 -15.54
C LYS A 177 14.43 -0.74 -16.39
N ILE A 178 14.37 0.03 -17.46
CA ILE A 178 13.36 -0.15 -18.51
C ILE A 178 13.81 -1.34 -19.37
N LYS A 179 13.00 -2.38 -19.45
CA LYS A 179 13.33 -3.61 -20.17
C LYS A 179 13.48 -3.34 -21.66
N ASP A 180 14.37 -4.11 -22.28
CA ASP A 180 14.55 -4.07 -23.72
C ASP A 180 13.23 -4.33 -24.47
N GLY A 181 13.06 -3.71 -25.63
CA GLY A 181 11.87 -3.87 -26.45
C GLY A 181 10.58 -3.29 -25.86
N SER A 182 10.62 -2.61 -24.71
CA SER A 182 9.47 -1.91 -24.14
C SER A 182 8.93 -0.87 -25.12
N LYS A 183 7.62 -0.90 -25.34
CA LYS A 183 6.95 0.06 -26.24
C LYS A 183 6.88 1.44 -25.59
N LYS A 184 6.83 2.48 -26.43
CA LYS A 184 6.59 3.86 -25.97
C LYS A 184 5.27 3.95 -25.21
N GLY A 185 5.26 4.74 -24.15
CA GLY A 185 4.06 4.98 -23.36
C GLY A 185 4.34 5.11 -21.87
N LYS A 186 3.29 5.44 -21.13
CA LYS A 186 3.32 5.61 -19.68
C LYS A 186 3.08 4.26 -19.01
N THR A 187 3.92 3.91 -18.05
CA THR A 187 3.69 2.83 -17.08
C THR A 187 3.64 3.40 -15.66
N GLU A 188 2.69 2.96 -14.86
CA GLU A 188 2.47 3.49 -13.51
C GLU A 188 3.27 2.74 -12.44
N ILE A 189 3.61 3.48 -11.39
CA ILE A 189 4.16 2.93 -10.15
C ILE A 189 3.20 3.35 -9.04
N THR A 190 2.59 2.36 -8.40
CA THR A 190 1.42 2.60 -7.55
C THR A 190 1.65 2.13 -6.13
N PHE A 191 1.18 2.90 -5.15
CA PHE A 191 1.02 2.39 -3.79
C PHE A 191 -0.06 1.31 -3.79
N SER A 192 0.20 0.20 -3.10
CA SER A 192 -0.68 -0.97 -3.11
C SER A 192 -0.77 -1.62 -1.73
N GLY A 193 -1.84 -2.40 -1.53
CA GLY A 193 -2.11 -3.09 -0.27
C GLY A 193 -2.25 -2.15 0.93
N ASP A 194 -1.95 -2.70 2.11
CA ASP A 194 -1.93 -1.94 3.35
C ASP A 194 -0.75 -0.97 3.37
N LYS A 195 -1.06 0.28 3.72
CA LYS A 195 -0.11 1.39 3.79
C LYS A 195 -0.43 2.26 5.00
N SER A 196 0.61 2.59 5.75
CA SER A 196 0.47 3.34 7.00
C SER A 196 1.78 4.03 7.34
N LEU A 197 1.65 5.27 7.81
CA LEU A 197 2.70 6.02 8.49
C LEU A 197 2.25 6.25 9.93
N TYR A 198 3.20 6.21 10.87
CA TYR A 198 2.95 6.41 12.30
C TYR A 198 3.79 7.57 12.80
N ASN A 199 3.19 8.42 13.63
CA ASN A 199 3.92 9.51 14.28
C ASN A 199 4.75 8.98 15.47
N LYS A 200 5.53 9.86 16.11
CA LYS A 200 6.33 9.53 17.31
C LYS A 200 5.52 8.95 18.49
N ASP A 201 4.20 9.18 18.52
CA ASP A 201 3.29 8.65 19.54
C ASP A 201 2.64 7.33 19.09
N LEU A 202 3.15 6.72 18.02
CA LEU A 202 2.66 5.48 17.39
C LEU A 202 1.22 5.57 16.87
N LYS A 203 0.71 6.77 16.64
CA LYS A 203 -0.60 7.00 16.04
C LYS A 203 -0.48 7.08 14.53
N LYS A 204 -1.41 6.43 13.84
CA LYS A 204 -1.49 6.48 12.38
C LYS A 204 -1.71 7.91 11.93
N VAL A 205 -0.90 8.36 10.96
CA VAL A 205 -1.00 9.68 10.34
C VAL A 205 -1.88 9.57 9.10
N ASN A 206 -2.77 10.54 8.91
CA ASN A 206 -3.52 10.65 7.65
C ASN A 206 -2.60 11.24 6.57
N VAL A 207 -2.47 10.54 5.46
CA VAL A 207 -1.51 10.87 4.41
C VAL A 207 -2.18 10.71 3.05
N ASN A 208 -1.94 11.69 2.18
CA ASN A 208 -2.34 11.63 0.79
C ASN A 208 -1.27 10.90 -0.03
N PHE A 209 -1.57 9.66 -0.42
CA PHE A 209 -0.68 8.84 -1.24
C PHE A 209 -0.86 9.18 -2.72
N GLN A 210 0.23 9.52 -3.41
CA GLN A 210 0.20 9.88 -4.82
C GLN A 210 1.10 8.95 -5.64
N ASN A 211 0.48 8.25 -6.60
CA ASN A 211 1.19 7.37 -7.52
C ASN A 211 2.08 8.17 -8.47
N GLY A 212 3.10 7.49 -9.00
CA GLY A 212 4.05 8.03 -9.97
C GLY A 212 4.00 7.24 -11.26
N SER A 213 4.91 7.56 -12.17
CA SER A 213 5.00 6.87 -13.45
C SER A 213 6.35 7.01 -14.13
N ILE A 214 6.64 6.08 -15.02
CA ILE A 214 7.76 6.18 -15.96
C ILE A 214 7.17 6.29 -17.37
N ASN A 215 7.60 7.31 -18.11
CA ASN A 215 7.29 7.44 -19.53
C ASN A 215 8.42 6.86 -20.39
N VAL A 216 8.14 5.77 -21.10
CA VAL A 216 9.05 5.14 -22.06
C VAL A 216 9.04 5.94 -23.37
N LYS A 217 10.22 6.45 -23.77
CA LYS A 217 10.41 7.38 -24.90
C LYS A 217 10.72 6.70 -26.22
#